data_AF-A0AAW9W8C8-F1
#
_entry.id   AF-A0AAW9W8C8-F1
#
_cell.length_a   1.000
_cell.length_b   1.000
_cell.length_c   1.000
_cell.angle_alpha   90.00
_cell.angle_beta   90.00
_cell.angle_gamma   90.00
#
_symmetry.space_group_name_H-M   'P 1'
#
loop_
_entity.id
_entity.type
_entity.pdbx_description
1 polymer ?
#
loop_
_entity_poly.entity_id
_entity_poly.type
_entity_poly.pdbx_seq_one_letter_code
_entity_poly.pdbx_strand_id
1 'polypeptide(L)'
;RHVESDGLIFDPAQITSRTARGVAVPHGNHYHFIPYSQMSELEERIARIIPLRYRSNHWVPDSRPEQPSPQSTPEPSPSPQPAPNPQPAPSNPIDEKLVKEAVRKVGDGYVFEKNGVSRYIPAKDLSAETAAGIDSKLAKQESLSHKLGAKKTDLPSSDREFYNKAYDLLARIHQDLLDNKGRQVDFEALDNLLERLKDVSSDKVKLVEDILAFLAPIRHPERLGKPNAQITYTDDEIQVAKLAGKYTTEDGYIFDPRDITSDEGDAYVTPHMTHSHWIKKDSLSEAERAAAQAYAKEKGLTPPSTDHQDSGNTEAKGAEAIYNRVKAAKKVPLDRMPYNLQYTVEVKNGSLIIPHYDHYHNIKFEWFDEGLYEAPKGYTLEDLLATVKYYVEHPNERPHSDNGFGNASDHV
;
A
#
# COMPACT_ATOMS: atom_id res chain seq x y z
N ARG A 1 -3.29 -14.75 5.54
CA ARG A 1 -4.28 -14.03 6.35
C ARG A 1 -4.18 -12.57 5.97
N HIS A 2 -5.28 -11.83 5.89
CA HIS A 2 -5.30 -10.40 5.58
C HIS A 2 -4.47 -9.61 6.63
N VAL A 3 -3.70 -8.62 6.16
CA VAL A 3 -2.82 -7.79 6.99
C VAL A 3 -2.97 -6.33 6.56
N GLU A 4 -3.23 -5.45 7.52
CA GLU A 4 -3.31 -4.00 7.31
C GLU A 4 -1.91 -3.35 7.37
N SER A 5 -1.80 -2.13 6.84
CA SER A 5 -0.51 -1.42 6.71
C SER A 5 0.20 -1.14 8.04
N ASP A 6 -0.54 -0.96 9.13
CA ASP A 6 0.00 -0.75 10.48
C ASP A 6 0.29 -2.08 11.23
N GLY A 7 0.15 -3.20 10.52
CA GLY A 7 0.54 -4.52 10.98
C GLY A 7 -0.54 -5.27 11.76
N LEU A 8 -1.81 -4.84 11.74
CA LEU A 8 -2.93 -5.67 12.19
C LEU A 8 -3.05 -6.90 11.28
N ILE A 9 -3.05 -8.10 11.88
CA ILE A 9 -3.39 -9.35 11.18
C ILE A 9 -4.84 -9.69 11.46
N PHE A 10 -5.64 -9.86 10.41
CA PHE A 10 -7.07 -10.14 10.55
C PHE A 10 -7.32 -11.42 11.35
N ASP A 11 -8.00 -11.27 12.49
CA ASP A 11 -8.53 -12.35 13.32
C ASP A 11 -10.06 -12.25 13.38
N PRO A 12 -10.80 -13.18 12.77
CA PRO A 12 -12.25 -13.17 12.79
C PRO A 12 -12.86 -13.15 14.20
N ALA A 13 -12.15 -13.69 15.21
CA ALA A 13 -12.62 -13.69 16.59
C ALA A 13 -12.66 -12.30 17.23
N GLN A 14 -11.97 -11.31 16.64
CA GLN A 14 -11.91 -9.94 17.11
C GLN A 14 -12.93 -9.02 16.45
N ILE A 15 -13.79 -9.54 15.57
CA ILE A 15 -14.82 -8.72 14.92
C ILE A 15 -15.77 -8.15 15.97
N THR A 16 -15.88 -6.83 15.99
CA THR A 16 -16.76 -6.08 16.89
C THR A 16 -18.04 -5.63 16.19
N SER A 17 -17.99 -5.43 14.87
CA SER A 17 -19.16 -5.07 14.05
C SER A 17 -19.05 -5.66 12.65
N ARG A 18 -20.20 -5.90 12.00
CA ARG A 18 -20.29 -6.48 10.66
C ARG A 18 -21.28 -5.69 9.80
N THR A 19 -20.91 -5.42 8.56
CA THR A 19 -21.78 -4.85 7.53
C THR A 19 -21.90 -5.81 6.34
N ALA A 20 -22.65 -5.40 5.30
CA ALA A 20 -22.72 -6.14 4.05
C ALA A 20 -21.37 -6.19 3.30
N ARG A 21 -20.50 -5.18 3.49
CA ARG A 21 -19.26 -4.97 2.73
C ARG A 21 -17.98 -5.36 3.47
N GLY A 22 -18.03 -5.48 4.79
CA GLY A 22 -16.84 -5.82 5.57
C GLY A 22 -17.11 -5.91 7.07
N VAL A 23 -16.04 -5.93 7.85
CA VAL A 23 -16.08 -6.07 9.31
C VAL A 23 -15.20 -5.03 9.98
N ALA A 24 -15.60 -4.62 11.19
CA ALA A 24 -14.79 -3.75 12.04
C ALA A 24 -14.05 -4.57 13.10
N VAL A 25 -12.75 -4.37 13.20
CA VAL A 25 -11.87 -5.03 14.18
C VAL A 25 -11.07 -3.98 14.95
N PRO A 26 -10.94 -4.10 16.29
CA PRO A 26 -10.19 -3.16 17.10
C PRO A 26 -8.68 -3.37 16.92
N HIS A 27 -7.92 -2.28 16.90
CA HIS A 27 -6.45 -2.30 16.90
C HIS A 27 -5.89 -1.16 17.74
N GLY A 28 -5.33 -1.49 18.92
CA GLY A 28 -4.84 -0.49 19.86
C GLY A 28 -5.94 0.48 20.31
N ASN A 29 -5.82 1.76 19.91
CA ASN A 29 -6.75 2.84 20.24
C ASN A 29 -7.72 3.20 19.10
N HIS A 30 -7.74 2.46 17.99
CA HIS A 30 -8.62 2.69 16.86
C HIS A 30 -9.22 1.38 16.33
N TYR A 31 -9.95 1.45 15.22
CA TYR A 31 -10.59 0.31 14.57
C TYR A 31 -10.22 0.30 13.09
N HIS A 32 -10.01 -0.89 12.53
CA HIS A 32 -9.94 -1.10 11.10
C HIS A 32 -11.30 -1.52 10.58
N PHE A 33 -11.68 -0.97 9.44
CA PHE A 33 -12.73 -1.54 8.62
C PHE A 33 -12.07 -2.34 7.50
N ILE A 34 -12.29 -3.65 7.48
CA ILE A 34 -11.70 -4.55 6.48
C ILE A 34 -12.81 -4.97 5.51
N PRO A 35 -12.78 -4.52 4.25
CA PRO A 35 -13.70 -4.98 3.20
C PRO A 35 -13.52 -6.46 2.91
N TYR A 36 -14.61 -7.17 2.63
CA TYR A 36 -14.54 -8.60 2.25
C TYR A 36 -13.71 -8.82 0.98
N SER A 37 -13.69 -7.86 0.05
CA SER A 37 -12.87 -7.92 -1.17
C SER A 37 -11.36 -7.93 -0.91
N GLN A 38 -10.92 -7.52 0.27
CA GLN A 38 -9.51 -7.56 0.68
C GLN A 38 -9.15 -8.83 1.45
N MET A 39 -10.11 -9.70 1.72
CA MET A 39 -9.92 -10.97 2.43
C MET A 39 -9.75 -12.13 1.46
N SER A 40 -9.11 -13.21 1.90
CA SER A 40 -9.23 -14.48 1.18
C SER A 40 -10.65 -15.05 1.29
N GLU A 41 -11.05 -15.93 0.38
CA GLU A 41 -12.38 -16.56 0.37
C GLU A 41 -12.74 -17.23 1.72
N LEU A 42 -11.76 -17.89 2.35
CA LEU A 42 -11.94 -18.50 3.66
C LEU A 42 -12.14 -17.46 4.77
N GLU A 43 -11.38 -16.36 4.73
CA GLU A 43 -11.49 -15.28 5.71
C GLU A 43 -12.81 -14.55 5.60
N GLU A 44 -13.24 -14.21 4.38
CA GLU A 44 -14.57 -13.65 4.12
C GLU A 44 -15.66 -14.58 4.66
N ARG A 45 -15.59 -15.87 4.32
CA ARG A 45 -16.60 -16.84 4.75
C ARG A 45 -16.68 -16.93 6.27
N ILE A 46 -15.55 -17.01 6.97
CA ILE A 46 -15.52 -17.05 8.44
C ILE A 46 -16.02 -15.72 9.01
N ALA A 47 -15.56 -14.59 8.47
CA ALA A 47 -15.95 -13.25 8.88
C ALA A 47 -17.46 -13.04 8.77
N ARG A 48 -18.13 -13.64 7.78
CA ARG A 48 -19.60 -13.57 7.58
C ARG A 48 -20.40 -14.45 8.53
N ILE A 49 -19.86 -15.55 9.03
CA ILE A 49 -20.62 -16.55 9.83
C ILE A 49 -20.30 -16.52 11.32
N ILE A 50 -19.16 -15.96 11.73
CA ILE A 50 -18.74 -16.00 13.14
C ILE A 50 -19.74 -15.21 14.02
N PRO A 51 -20.14 -15.70 15.21
CA PRO A 51 -21.05 -14.96 16.09
C PRO A 51 -20.36 -13.73 16.68
N LEU A 52 -21.00 -12.56 16.61
CA LEU A 52 -20.49 -11.36 17.27
C LEU A 52 -20.73 -11.44 18.78
N ARG A 53 -19.66 -11.38 19.58
CA ARG A 53 -19.77 -11.25 21.03
C ARG A 53 -19.85 -9.77 21.38
N TYR A 54 -21.02 -9.32 21.83
CA TYR A 54 -21.19 -7.96 22.36
C TYR A 54 -20.39 -7.83 23.66
N ARG A 55 -19.24 -7.12 23.63
CA ARG A 55 -18.54 -6.65 24.83
C ARG A 55 -19.03 -5.23 25.14
N SER A 56 -20.03 -5.11 25.99
CA SER A 56 -20.38 -3.83 26.61
C SER A 56 -19.30 -3.47 27.62
N ASN A 57 -18.50 -2.44 27.34
CA ASN A 57 -17.79 -1.65 28.36
C ASN A 57 -17.64 -0.23 27.83
N HIS A 58 -18.62 0.63 28.16
CA HIS A 58 -18.41 2.07 28.23
C HIS A 58 -17.64 2.34 29.53
N TRP A 59 -16.43 2.88 29.44
CA TRP A 59 -15.74 3.48 30.56
C TRP A 59 -15.36 4.90 30.17
N VAL A 60 -16.09 5.87 30.73
CA VAL A 60 -15.73 7.29 30.74
C VAL A 60 -15.24 7.59 32.16
N PRO A 61 -14.07 8.21 32.35
CA PRO A 61 -13.56 8.50 33.68
C PRO A 61 -14.33 9.70 34.26
N ASP A 62 -15.15 9.46 35.28
CA ASP A 62 -15.78 10.52 36.06
C ASP A 62 -14.93 10.86 37.30
N SER A 63 -14.78 12.15 37.53
CA SER A 63 -13.91 12.75 38.54
C SER A 63 -14.73 13.14 39.77
N ARG A 64 -14.75 12.33 40.84
CA ARG A 64 -15.09 12.82 42.19
C ARG A 64 -14.64 11.88 43.33
N PRO A 65 -14.25 12.40 44.52
CA PRO A 65 -13.52 11.64 45.54
C PRO A 65 -14.44 10.79 46.42
N GLU A 66 -13.99 9.59 46.76
CA GLU A 66 -14.63 8.72 47.76
C GLU A 66 -14.33 9.16 49.20
N GLN A 67 -15.35 9.11 50.05
CA GLN A 67 -15.23 9.12 51.52
C GLN A 67 -15.87 7.84 52.09
N PRO A 68 -15.42 7.36 53.27
CA PRO A 68 -15.39 5.94 53.59
C PRO A 68 -16.57 5.45 54.45
N SER A 69 -16.74 4.13 54.55
CA SER A 69 -17.54 3.43 55.56
C SER A 69 -16.93 2.03 55.83
N PRO A 70 -17.29 1.31 56.92
CA PRO A 70 -16.60 1.34 58.21
C PRO A 70 -15.78 0.06 58.49
N GLN A 71 -14.85 0.18 59.44
CA GLN A 71 -13.98 -0.90 59.93
C GLN A 71 -14.73 -2.06 60.60
N SER A 72 -14.29 -3.29 60.29
CA SER A 72 -14.43 -4.48 61.14
C SER A 72 -13.05 -4.93 61.62
N THR A 73 -12.98 -5.37 62.87
CA THR A 73 -11.81 -5.75 63.68
C THR A 73 -10.98 -6.92 63.13
N PRO A 74 -9.69 -7.03 63.51
CA PRO A 74 -8.76 -8.02 62.93
C PRO A 74 -8.74 -9.37 63.68
N GLU A 75 -8.75 -10.47 62.92
CA GLU A 75 -8.31 -11.80 63.36
C GLU A 75 -6.84 -12.05 62.93
N PRO A 76 -6.08 -12.92 63.63
CA PRO A 76 -4.64 -13.04 63.44
C PRO A 76 -4.28 -13.81 62.16
N SER A 77 -3.26 -13.31 61.48
CA SER A 77 -2.72 -13.85 60.22
C SER A 77 -2.12 -15.26 60.38
N PRO A 78 -2.37 -16.20 59.45
CA PRO A 78 -1.52 -17.36 59.28
C PRO A 78 -0.23 -16.96 58.55
N SER A 79 0.89 -17.57 58.95
CA SER A 79 2.23 -17.37 58.41
C SER A 79 2.30 -17.53 56.87
N PRO A 80 3.20 -16.80 56.19
CA PRO A 80 3.32 -16.83 54.73
C PRO A 80 3.74 -18.22 54.23
N GLN A 81 2.91 -18.80 53.38
CA GLN A 81 3.29 -19.93 52.53
C GLN A 81 4.35 -19.45 51.50
N PRO A 82 5.38 -20.26 51.19
CA PRO A 82 6.32 -19.91 50.13
C PRO A 82 5.57 -19.68 48.82
N ALA A 83 5.88 -18.57 48.13
CA ALA A 83 5.36 -18.31 46.80
C ALA A 83 5.70 -19.51 45.90
N PRO A 84 4.75 -20.04 45.11
CA PRO A 84 5.08 -20.99 44.08
C PRO A 84 6.08 -20.32 43.14
N ASN A 85 7.18 -21.01 42.84
CA ASN A 85 8.16 -20.59 41.85
C ASN A 85 7.43 -20.06 40.61
N PRO A 86 7.87 -18.94 39.99
CA PRO A 86 7.37 -18.54 38.69
C PRO A 86 7.53 -19.75 37.76
N GLN A 87 6.40 -20.35 37.37
CA GLN A 87 6.39 -21.36 36.34
C GLN A 87 6.98 -20.70 35.09
N PRO A 88 8.01 -21.27 34.44
CA PRO A 88 8.49 -20.76 33.17
C PRO A 88 7.28 -20.57 32.25
N ALA A 89 7.22 -19.44 31.54
CA ALA A 89 6.25 -19.27 30.47
C ALA A 89 6.27 -20.54 29.61
N PRO A 90 5.11 -21.09 29.19
CA PRO A 90 5.10 -22.31 28.40
C PRO A 90 6.03 -22.11 27.21
N SER A 91 7.10 -22.90 27.16
CA SER A 91 8.09 -22.88 26.09
C SER A 91 7.33 -23.20 24.81
N ASN A 92 7.08 -22.21 23.96
CA ASN A 92 6.53 -22.49 22.66
C ASN A 92 7.57 -23.34 21.91
N PRO A 93 7.18 -24.47 21.33
CA PRO A 93 8.13 -25.33 20.63
C PRO A 93 8.79 -24.55 19.50
N ILE A 94 10.11 -24.69 19.36
CA ILE A 94 10.90 -24.10 18.28
C ILE A 94 10.38 -24.66 16.95
N ASP A 95 10.04 -23.78 16.00
CA ASP A 95 9.74 -24.21 14.63
C ASP A 95 11.05 -24.47 13.86
N GLU A 96 11.54 -25.70 13.95
CA GLU A 96 12.75 -26.19 13.28
C GLU A 96 12.72 -26.01 11.76
N LYS A 97 11.53 -25.97 11.15
CA LYS A 97 11.40 -25.76 9.70
C LYS A 97 11.70 -24.30 9.37
N LEU A 98 11.15 -23.36 10.13
CA LEU A 98 11.46 -21.94 9.96
C LEU A 98 12.94 -21.66 10.19
N VAL A 99 13.54 -22.24 11.23
CA VAL A 99 14.98 -22.11 11.47
C VAL A 99 15.77 -22.54 10.23
N LYS A 100 15.46 -23.69 9.63
CA LYS A 100 16.15 -24.17 8.42
C LYS A 100 15.96 -23.27 7.19
N GLU A 101 14.76 -22.76 6.97
CA GLU A 101 14.39 -21.93 5.81
C GLU A 101 14.91 -20.48 5.90
N ALA A 102 15.26 -19.98 7.10
CA ALA A 102 15.70 -18.60 7.29
C ALA A 102 17.04 -18.33 6.59
N VAL A 103 17.10 -17.30 5.75
CA VAL A 103 18.28 -16.94 4.96
C VAL A 103 18.98 -15.67 5.44
N ARG A 104 18.24 -14.72 6.03
CA ARG A 104 18.77 -13.45 6.57
C ARG A 104 17.77 -12.77 7.50
N LYS A 105 18.26 -11.83 8.30
CA LYS A 105 17.48 -10.92 9.14
C LYS A 105 17.51 -9.54 8.49
N VAL A 106 16.36 -8.91 8.29
CA VAL A 106 16.26 -7.60 7.64
C VAL A 106 15.19 -6.79 8.36
N GLY A 107 15.54 -5.58 8.79
CA GLY A 107 14.71 -4.76 9.66
C GLY A 107 14.28 -5.54 10.91
N ASP A 108 12.98 -5.52 11.19
CA ASP A 108 12.39 -6.15 12.38
C ASP A 108 11.91 -7.59 12.14
N GLY A 109 12.47 -8.30 11.16
CA GLY A 109 12.01 -9.63 10.78
C GLY A 109 13.03 -10.48 10.03
N TYR A 110 12.55 -11.60 9.50
CA TYR A 110 13.39 -12.61 8.87
C TYR A 110 12.87 -12.94 7.47
N VAL A 111 13.80 -13.14 6.55
CA VAL A 111 13.52 -13.63 5.21
C VAL A 111 13.76 -15.13 5.19
N PHE A 112 12.78 -15.87 4.67
CA PHE A 112 12.82 -17.32 4.52
C PHE A 112 12.74 -17.65 3.04
N GLU A 113 13.51 -18.65 2.60
CA GLU A 113 13.46 -19.10 1.22
C GLU A 113 13.15 -20.59 1.16
N LYS A 114 12.23 -20.94 0.27
CA LYS A 114 11.91 -22.33 -0.05
C LYS A 114 11.68 -22.47 -1.55
N ASN A 115 12.42 -23.37 -2.19
CA ASN A 115 12.34 -23.64 -3.63
C ASN A 115 12.48 -22.36 -4.48
N GLY A 116 13.38 -21.44 -4.09
CA GLY A 116 13.58 -20.16 -4.77
C GLY A 116 12.52 -19.10 -4.48
N VAL A 117 11.48 -19.41 -3.70
CA VAL A 117 10.45 -18.44 -3.31
C VAL A 117 10.80 -17.87 -1.95
N SER A 118 11.00 -16.54 -1.90
CA SER A 118 11.25 -15.80 -0.67
C SER A 118 9.94 -15.34 -0.02
N ARG A 119 9.91 -15.34 1.32
CA ARG A 119 8.84 -14.74 2.12
C ARG A 119 9.42 -14.04 3.35
N TYR A 120 8.70 -13.05 3.84
CA TYR A 120 9.07 -12.30 5.04
C TYR A 120 8.12 -12.62 6.19
N ILE A 121 8.67 -12.76 7.40
CA ILE A 121 7.88 -12.86 8.64
C ILE A 121 8.46 -11.85 9.64
N PRO A 122 7.67 -10.87 10.12
CA PRO A 122 8.05 -10.00 11.22
C PRO A 122 8.43 -10.82 12.46
N ALA A 123 9.46 -10.40 13.19
CA ALA A 123 9.92 -11.11 14.38
C ALA A 123 8.83 -11.16 15.47
N LYS A 124 7.96 -10.14 15.52
CA LYS A 124 6.78 -10.08 16.42
C LYS A 124 5.77 -11.22 16.19
N ASP A 125 5.78 -11.83 15.01
CA ASP A 125 4.87 -12.92 14.63
C ASP A 125 5.49 -14.30 14.88
N LEU A 126 6.72 -14.36 15.41
CA LEU A 126 7.43 -15.59 15.76
C LEU A 126 7.49 -15.77 17.27
N SER A 127 7.58 -17.02 17.74
CA SER A 127 7.92 -17.27 19.14
C SER A 127 9.34 -16.79 19.44
N ALA A 128 9.58 -16.34 20.67
CA ALA A 128 10.90 -15.89 21.09
C ALA A 128 11.96 -17.00 20.93
N GLU A 129 11.59 -18.26 21.18
CA GLU A 129 12.46 -19.42 21.02
C GLU A 129 12.81 -19.68 19.54
N THR A 130 11.84 -19.53 18.63
CA THR A 130 12.07 -19.69 17.19
C THR A 130 12.96 -18.57 16.66
N ALA A 131 12.70 -17.31 17.06
CA ALA A 131 13.53 -16.17 16.69
C ALA A 131 14.99 -16.34 17.19
N ALA A 132 15.19 -16.78 18.43
CA ALA A 132 16.51 -17.07 18.98
C ALA A 132 17.22 -18.23 18.25
N GLY A 133 16.46 -19.25 17.82
CA GLY A 133 16.97 -20.34 16.99
C GLY A 133 17.44 -19.87 15.61
N ILE A 134 16.68 -18.97 14.97
CA ILE A 134 17.04 -18.34 13.71
C ILE A 134 18.30 -17.49 13.87
N ASP A 135 18.33 -16.59 14.87
CA ASP A 135 19.50 -15.73 15.15
C ASP A 135 20.76 -16.60 15.38
N SER A 136 20.63 -17.70 16.14
CA SER A 136 21.72 -18.65 16.37
C SER A 136 22.22 -19.33 15.10
N LYS A 137 21.32 -19.63 14.15
CA LYS A 137 21.71 -20.18 12.83
C LYS A 137 22.42 -19.13 11.99
N LEU A 138 21.86 -17.92 11.88
CA LEU A 138 22.41 -16.85 11.06
C LEU A 138 23.78 -16.37 11.60
N ALA A 139 23.98 -16.38 12.91
CA ALA A 139 25.26 -16.10 13.53
C ALA A 139 26.36 -17.07 13.07
N LYS A 140 26.02 -18.35 12.86
CA LYS A 140 26.92 -19.41 12.36
C LYS A 140 27.11 -19.39 10.84
N GLN A 141 26.34 -18.60 10.10
CA GLN A 141 26.51 -18.45 8.66
C GLN A 141 27.88 -17.85 8.37
N GLU A 142 28.60 -18.43 7.41
CA GLU A 142 29.88 -17.92 6.96
C GLU A 142 29.70 -16.59 6.24
N SER A 143 30.64 -15.68 6.45
CA SER A 143 30.68 -14.40 5.72
C SER A 143 31.53 -14.59 4.48
N LEU A 144 30.91 -14.43 3.31
CA LEU A 144 31.61 -14.52 2.03
C LEU A 144 32.24 -13.17 1.70
N SER A 145 33.50 -13.19 1.25
CA SER A 145 34.12 -12.01 0.65
C SER A 145 33.68 -11.90 -0.81
N HIS A 146 33.11 -10.76 -1.20
CA HIS A 146 32.73 -10.48 -2.59
C HIS A 146 33.20 -9.08 -3.00
N LYS A 147 33.67 -8.93 -4.25
CA LYS A 147 34.07 -7.64 -4.81
C LYS A 147 33.10 -7.24 -5.90
N LEU A 148 32.51 -6.06 -5.76
CA LEU A 148 31.62 -5.48 -6.77
C LEU A 148 32.36 -5.28 -8.11
N GLY A 149 31.74 -5.69 -9.21
CA GLY A 149 32.27 -5.44 -10.56
C GLY A 149 32.42 -3.95 -10.85
N ALA A 150 33.50 -3.53 -11.51
CA ALA A 150 33.79 -2.11 -11.72
C ALA A 150 32.72 -1.40 -12.59
N LYS A 151 32.47 -0.11 -12.29
CA LYS A 151 31.63 0.77 -13.12
C LYS A 151 32.20 0.86 -14.54
N LYS A 152 31.31 0.76 -15.53
CA LYS A 152 31.61 1.03 -16.93
C LYS A 152 31.68 2.53 -17.17
N THR A 153 32.71 3.00 -17.85
CA THR A 153 32.96 4.43 -18.10
C THR A 153 32.71 4.84 -19.55
N ASP A 154 32.76 3.90 -20.48
CA ASP A 154 32.59 4.04 -21.93
C ASP A 154 31.15 3.80 -22.36
N LEU A 155 30.22 4.60 -21.82
CA LEU A 155 28.79 4.53 -22.17
C LEU A 155 28.35 5.74 -23.01
N PRO A 156 27.41 5.55 -23.96
CA PRO A 156 26.72 6.64 -24.63
C PRO A 156 26.10 7.62 -23.63
N SER A 157 26.02 8.90 -23.99
CA SER A 157 25.48 9.94 -23.10
C SER A 157 24.03 9.67 -22.70
N SER A 158 23.22 9.12 -23.59
CA SER A 158 21.80 8.77 -23.37
C SER A 158 21.60 7.68 -22.32
N ASP A 159 22.59 6.80 -22.12
CA ASP A 159 22.46 5.65 -21.21
C ASP A 159 23.17 5.87 -19.87
N ARG A 160 24.02 6.89 -19.80
CA ARG A 160 24.90 7.13 -18.64
C ARG A 160 24.11 7.39 -17.36
N GLU A 161 23.02 8.15 -17.43
CA GLU A 161 22.22 8.47 -16.25
C GLU A 161 21.50 7.23 -15.71
N PHE A 162 20.81 6.50 -16.59
CA PHE A 162 20.18 5.21 -16.25
C PHE A 162 21.20 4.25 -15.63
N TYR A 163 22.33 4.06 -16.31
CA TYR A 163 23.39 3.16 -15.85
C TYR A 163 23.88 3.52 -14.46
N ASN A 164 24.20 4.80 -14.22
CA ASN A 164 24.73 5.25 -12.95
C ASN A 164 23.75 5.00 -11.81
N LYS A 165 22.47 5.37 -11.98
CA LYS A 165 21.46 5.18 -10.93
C LYS A 165 21.17 3.69 -10.68
N ALA A 166 21.05 2.89 -11.73
CA ALA A 166 20.84 1.44 -11.60
C ALA A 166 22.05 0.76 -10.94
N TYR A 167 23.28 1.16 -11.29
CA TYR A 167 24.48 0.67 -10.64
C TYR A 167 24.50 1.06 -9.16
N ASP A 168 24.12 2.29 -8.81
CA ASP A 168 24.10 2.76 -7.42
C ASP A 168 23.06 2.01 -6.57
N LEU A 169 21.96 1.53 -7.16
CA LEU A 169 21.04 0.56 -6.52
C LEU A 169 21.74 -0.78 -6.28
N LEU A 170 22.37 -1.37 -7.30
CA LEU A 170 23.07 -2.66 -7.19
C LEU A 170 24.25 -2.61 -6.21
N ALA A 171 24.97 -1.49 -6.15
CA ALA A 171 26.06 -1.26 -5.21
C ALA A 171 25.57 -1.21 -3.76
N ARG A 172 24.38 -0.65 -3.51
CA ARG A 172 23.74 -0.69 -2.19
C ARG A 172 23.35 -2.12 -1.80
N ILE A 173 22.76 -2.87 -2.73
CA ILE A 173 22.44 -4.29 -2.50
C ILE A 173 23.69 -5.10 -2.17
N HIS A 174 24.80 -4.84 -2.85
CA HIS A 174 26.07 -5.49 -2.55
C HIS A 174 26.50 -5.26 -1.10
N GLN A 175 26.36 -4.04 -0.59
CA GLN A 175 26.65 -3.73 0.80
C GLN A 175 25.68 -4.47 1.75
N ASP A 176 24.38 -4.49 1.45
CA ASP A 176 23.41 -5.22 2.28
C ASP A 176 23.68 -6.73 2.31
N LEU A 177 24.15 -7.29 1.19
CA LEU A 177 24.56 -8.69 1.12
C LEU A 177 25.80 -8.94 1.97
N LEU A 178 26.79 -8.04 1.97
CA LEU A 178 27.94 -8.18 2.86
C LEU A 178 27.51 -8.11 4.34
N ASP A 179 26.67 -7.14 4.69
CA ASP A 179 26.21 -6.90 6.06
C ASP A 179 25.35 -8.06 6.59
N ASN A 180 24.54 -8.67 5.72
CA ASN A 180 23.64 -9.77 6.06
C ASN A 180 24.21 -11.17 5.75
N LYS A 181 25.51 -11.28 5.48
CA LYS A 181 26.19 -12.54 5.15
C LYS A 181 25.52 -13.28 3.97
N GLY A 182 25.29 -12.57 2.88
CA GLY A 182 24.68 -13.05 1.65
C GLY A 182 25.26 -14.37 1.16
N ARG A 183 24.44 -15.18 0.51
CA ARG A 183 24.83 -16.49 0.00
C ARG A 183 25.57 -16.34 -1.32
N GLN A 184 26.32 -17.37 -1.70
CA GLN A 184 26.99 -17.42 -3.01
C GLN A 184 26.03 -17.15 -4.17
N VAL A 185 24.84 -17.76 -4.14
CA VAL A 185 23.78 -17.55 -5.15
C VAL A 185 23.25 -16.11 -5.20
N ASP A 186 23.29 -15.38 -4.08
CA ASP A 186 22.86 -13.98 -4.03
C ASP A 186 23.90 -13.09 -4.74
N PHE A 187 25.20 -13.35 -4.53
CA PHE A 187 26.28 -12.65 -5.23
C PHE A 187 26.34 -12.98 -6.73
N GLU A 188 26.12 -14.24 -7.11
CA GLU A 188 26.03 -14.63 -8.52
C GLU A 188 24.85 -13.95 -9.24
N ALA A 189 23.71 -13.80 -8.57
CA ALA A 189 22.57 -13.05 -9.11
C ALA A 189 22.90 -11.55 -9.30
N LEU A 190 23.59 -10.95 -8.33
CA LEU A 190 24.08 -9.57 -8.43
C LEU A 190 25.04 -9.39 -9.62
N ASP A 191 25.99 -10.29 -9.80
CA ASP A 191 26.96 -10.24 -10.91
C ASP A 191 26.26 -10.35 -12.26
N ASN A 192 25.26 -11.24 -12.39
CA ASN A 192 24.46 -11.36 -13.61
C ASN A 192 23.68 -10.07 -13.93
N LEU A 193 23.13 -9.38 -12.91
CA LEU A 193 22.46 -8.09 -13.11
C LEU A 193 23.45 -6.99 -13.53
N LEU A 194 24.64 -6.96 -12.91
CA LEU A 194 25.70 -6.02 -13.29
C LEU A 194 26.18 -6.24 -14.72
N GLU A 195 26.29 -7.49 -15.16
CA GLU A 195 26.71 -7.80 -16.53
C GLU A 195 25.67 -7.36 -17.56
N ARG A 196 24.38 -7.63 -17.30
CA ARG A 196 23.29 -7.12 -18.13
C ARG A 196 23.24 -5.60 -18.15
N LEU A 197 23.51 -4.95 -17.03
CA LEU A 197 23.54 -3.49 -16.94
C LEU A 197 24.67 -2.88 -17.80
N LYS A 198 25.79 -3.58 -18.02
CA LYS A 198 26.89 -3.11 -18.90
C LYS A 198 26.56 -3.23 -20.39
N ASP A 199 25.59 -4.07 -20.75
CA ASP A 199 25.14 -4.28 -22.11
C ASP A 199 24.07 -3.23 -22.48
N VAL A 200 24.46 -2.28 -23.32
CA VAL A 200 23.58 -1.19 -23.79
C VAL A 200 22.45 -1.68 -24.69
N SER A 201 22.53 -2.91 -25.21
CA SER A 201 21.46 -3.53 -25.99
C SER A 201 20.41 -4.23 -25.13
N SER A 202 20.64 -4.32 -23.82
CA SER A 202 19.68 -4.90 -22.88
C SER A 202 18.35 -4.17 -22.89
N ASP A 203 17.27 -4.94 -22.78
CA ASP A 203 15.96 -4.41 -22.46
C ASP A 203 15.99 -3.77 -21.06
N LYS A 204 16.00 -2.43 -21.03
CA LYS A 204 16.08 -1.65 -19.79
C LYS A 204 14.86 -1.88 -18.91
N VAL A 205 13.66 -1.99 -19.49
CA VAL A 205 12.42 -2.21 -18.73
C VAL A 205 12.52 -3.55 -18.01
N LYS A 206 12.90 -4.60 -18.73
CA LYS A 206 13.07 -5.93 -18.14
C LYS A 206 14.19 -5.96 -17.10
N LEU A 207 15.29 -5.25 -17.34
CA LEU A 207 16.38 -5.14 -16.38
C LEU A 207 15.93 -4.46 -15.08
N VAL A 208 15.16 -3.37 -15.16
CA VAL A 208 14.62 -2.71 -13.97
C VAL A 208 13.70 -3.64 -13.19
N GLU A 209 12.80 -4.37 -13.85
CA GLU A 209 11.92 -5.34 -13.18
C GLU A 209 12.72 -6.40 -12.42
N ASP A 210 13.80 -6.91 -13.01
CA ASP A 210 14.65 -7.91 -12.37
C ASP A 210 15.49 -7.31 -11.21
N ILE A 211 15.93 -6.05 -11.33
CA ILE A 211 16.60 -5.31 -10.24
C ILE A 211 15.63 -5.11 -9.06
N LEU A 212 14.40 -4.66 -9.31
CA LEU A 212 13.37 -4.45 -8.27
C LEU A 212 12.98 -5.77 -7.59
N ALA A 213 12.84 -6.85 -8.36
CA ALA A 213 12.57 -8.17 -7.82
C ALA A 213 13.73 -8.68 -6.94
N PHE A 214 14.98 -8.38 -7.30
CA PHE A 214 16.17 -8.74 -6.53
C PHE A 214 16.33 -7.88 -5.25
N LEU A 215 15.96 -6.60 -5.31
CA LEU A 215 15.93 -5.69 -4.17
C LEU A 215 14.97 -6.15 -3.07
N ALA A 216 13.79 -6.64 -3.44
CA ALA A 216 12.71 -6.97 -2.51
C ALA A 216 13.15 -7.91 -1.36
N PRO A 217 13.71 -9.12 -1.58
CA PRO A 217 14.08 -10.01 -0.48
C PRO A 217 15.33 -9.58 0.32
N ILE A 218 16.02 -8.49 -0.07
CA ILE A 218 17.27 -8.05 0.57
C ILE A 218 17.07 -6.74 1.34
N ARG A 219 16.39 -5.76 0.73
CA ARG A 219 16.19 -4.42 1.30
C ARG A 219 14.76 -4.12 1.72
N HIS A 220 13.80 -4.66 0.97
CA HIS A 220 12.38 -4.34 1.13
C HIS A 220 11.53 -5.60 1.30
N PRO A 221 11.87 -6.49 2.25
CA PRO A 221 11.23 -7.80 2.36
C PRO A 221 9.74 -7.69 2.76
N GLU A 222 9.32 -6.56 3.31
CA GLU A 222 7.92 -6.22 3.57
C GLU A 222 7.07 -6.12 2.29
N ARG A 223 7.70 -6.07 1.10
CA ARG A 223 7.03 -6.12 -0.21
C ARG A 223 6.77 -7.55 -0.68
N LEU A 224 7.44 -8.56 -0.11
CA LEU A 224 7.31 -9.95 -0.56
C LEU A 224 5.89 -10.46 -0.40
N GLY A 225 5.30 -10.93 -1.52
CA GLY A 225 3.94 -11.45 -1.57
C GLY A 225 2.85 -10.39 -1.65
N LYS A 226 3.20 -9.09 -1.69
CA LYS A 226 2.25 -8.00 -1.94
C LYS A 226 2.05 -7.79 -3.45
N PRO A 227 0.83 -7.45 -3.90
CA PRO A 227 0.61 -6.97 -5.26
C PRO A 227 1.30 -5.62 -5.47
N ASN A 228 1.58 -5.26 -6.73
CA ASN A 228 2.25 -4.00 -7.08
C ASN A 228 1.49 -2.77 -6.54
N ALA A 229 0.16 -2.77 -6.62
CA ALA A 229 -0.72 -1.75 -6.04
C ALA A 229 -0.54 -1.51 -4.52
N GLN A 230 0.14 -2.39 -3.77
CA GLN A 230 0.42 -2.24 -2.33
C GLN A 230 1.90 -1.94 -2.03
N ILE A 231 2.66 -1.55 -3.05
CA ILE A 231 4.09 -1.24 -2.92
C ILE A 231 4.29 0.25 -3.18
N THR A 232 4.95 0.92 -2.23
CA THR A 232 5.55 2.24 -2.44
C THR A 232 7.02 2.04 -2.76
N TYR A 233 7.39 2.30 -4.00
CA TYR A 233 8.79 2.31 -4.44
C TYR A 233 9.50 3.56 -3.94
N THR A 234 10.80 3.45 -3.70
CA THR A 234 11.64 4.57 -3.27
C THR A 234 11.95 5.51 -4.43
N ASP A 235 12.30 6.77 -4.15
CA ASP A 235 12.63 7.76 -5.18
C ASP A 235 13.72 7.29 -6.16
N ASP A 236 14.70 6.53 -5.68
CA ASP A 236 15.76 6.00 -6.52
C ASP A 236 15.27 4.89 -7.46
N GLU A 237 14.37 4.03 -6.97
CA GLU A 237 13.71 2.99 -7.77
C GLU A 237 12.80 3.62 -8.84
N ILE A 238 12.03 4.65 -8.45
CA ILE A 238 11.19 5.44 -9.35
C ILE A 238 12.04 6.09 -10.45
N GLN A 239 13.14 6.75 -10.10
CA GLN A 239 14.01 7.39 -11.09
C GLN A 239 14.62 6.39 -12.07
N VAL A 240 15.04 5.22 -11.59
CA VAL A 240 15.59 4.16 -12.45
C VAL A 240 14.52 3.61 -13.40
N ALA A 241 13.30 3.38 -12.92
CA ALA A 241 12.19 2.94 -13.76
C ALA A 241 11.78 3.99 -14.80
N LYS A 242 11.71 5.27 -14.40
CA LYS A 242 11.43 6.40 -15.29
C LYS A 242 12.46 6.52 -16.41
N LEU A 243 13.75 6.38 -16.09
CA LEU A 243 14.83 6.39 -17.08
C LEU A 243 14.84 5.15 -18.01
N ALA A 244 14.23 4.04 -17.58
CA ALA A 244 13.98 2.88 -18.43
C ALA A 244 12.75 3.06 -19.34
N GLY A 245 12.01 4.17 -19.18
CA GLY A 245 10.81 4.47 -19.96
C GLY A 245 9.50 3.90 -19.38
N LYS A 246 9.49 3.49 -18.10
CA LYS A 246 8.24 3.12 -17.41
C LYS A 246 7.49 4.37 -16.95
N TYR A 247 6.17 4.30 -16.96
CA TYR A 247 5.32 5.28 -16.27
C TYR A 247 5.48 5.11 -14.75
N THR A 248 5.76 6.23 -14.09
CA THR A 248 5.94 6.30 -12.64
C THR A 248 5.26 7.54 -12.12
N THR A 249 4.92 7.53 -10.84
CA THR A 249 4.42 8.70 -10.12
C THR A 249 5.32 8.96 -8.92
N GLU A 250 5.36 10.20 -8.47
CA GLU A 250 6.16 10.59 -7.30
C GLU A 250 5.73 9.92 -5.98
N ASP A 251 4.46 9.50 -5.85
CA ASP A 251 3.94 8.89 -4.62
C ASP A 251 4.41 7.43 -4.47
N GLY A 252 5.24 6.98 -5.42
CA GLY A 252 5.94 5.70 -5.36
C GLY A 252 5.26 4.60 -6.17
N TYR A 253 4.38 4.93 -7.13
CA TYR A 253 3.81 3.93 -8.04
C TYR A 253 4.67 3.75 -9.29
N ILE A 254 4.84 2.49 -9.71
CA ILE A 254 5.41 2.11 -11.01
C ILE A 254 4.33 1.32 -11.75
N PHE A 255 4.00 1.72 -12.97
CA PHE A 255 2.92 1.10 -13.73
C PHE A 255 3.16 -0.39 -14.01
N ASP A 256 2.16 -1.20 -13.67
CA ASP A 256 2.01 -2.57 -14.13
C ASP A 256 0.63 -2.70 -14.80
N PRO A 257 0.55 -3.15 -16.07
CA PRO A 257 -0.71 -3.46 -16.74
C PRO A 257 -1.67 -4.32 -15.91
N ARG A 258 -1.15 -5.20 -15.05
CA ARG A 258 -1.97 -6.09 -14.21
C ARG A 258 -2.76 -5.36 -13.13
N ASP A 259 -2.38 -4.14 -12.80
CA ASP A 259 -3.10 -3.31 -11.83
C ASP A 259 -4.34 -2.62 -12.44
N ILE A 260 -4.53 -2.68 -13.77
CA ILE A 260 -5.67 -2.01 -14.41
C ILE A 260 -6.98 -2.62 -13.90
N THR A 261 -7.81 -1.76 -13.30
CA THR A 261 -9.17 -2.12 -12.83
C THR A 261 -10.25 -1.58 -13.74
N SER A 262 -9.95 -0.56 -14.55
CA SER A 262 -10.88 0.01 -15.51
C SER A 262 -10.18 0.58 -16.75
N ASP A 263 -10.79 0.38 -17.92
CA ASP A 263 -10.49 1.11 -19.14
C ASP A 263 -11.54 2.22 -19.29
N GLU A 264 -11.11 3.47 -19.29
CA GLU A 264 -11.97 4.66 -19.31
C GLU A 264 -11.98 5.32 -20.71
N GLY A 265 -11.53 4.62 -21.75
CA GLY A 265 -11.44 5.13 -23.11
C GLY A 265 -10.06 5.70 -23.41
N ASP A 266 -9.76 6.90 -22.93
CA ASP A 266 -8.47 7.57 -23.12
C ASP A 266 -7.51 7.42 -21.92
N ALA A 267 -7.95 6.76 -20.85
CA ALA A 267 -7.16 6.50 -19.65
C ALA A 267 -7.42 5.10 -19.09
N TYR A 268 -6.52 4.64 -18.22
CA TYR A 268 -6.71 3.48 -17.36
C TYR A 268 -6.80 3.91 -15.90
N VAL A 269 -7.55 3.16 -15.10
CA VAL A 269 -7.59 3.31 -13.64
C VAL A 269 -6.80 2.18 -12.99
N THR A 270 -5.82 2.54 -12.16
CA THR A 270 -5.04 1.58 -11.37
C THR A 270 -5.12 1.93 -9.88
N PRO A 271 -5.26 0.96 -8.96
CA PRO A 271 -5.20 1.22 -7.53
C PRO A 271 -3.75 1.42 -7.08
N HIS A 272 -3.57 2.28 -6.09
CA HIS A 272 -2.29 2.43 -5.39
C HIS A 272 -2.56 2.76 -3.92
N MET A 273 -2.10 1.89 -3.03
CA MET A 273 -2.35 1.95 -1.60
C MET A 273 -3.84 2.15 -1.27
N THR A 274 -4.23 3.35 -0.84
CA THR A 274 -5.60 3.69 -0.43
C THR A 274 -6.36 4.51 -1.48
N HIS A 275 -5.75 4.79 -2.63
CA HIS A 275 -6.34 5.61 -3.69
C HIS A 275 -6.22 4.92 -5.05
N SER A 276 -6.54 5.65 -6.12
CA SER A 276 -6.38 5.19 -7.49
C SER A 276 -5.80 6.30 -8.35
N HIS A 277 -5.08 5.89 -9.38
CA HIS A 277 -4.53 6.77 -10.41
C HIS A 277 -5.41 6.76 -11.65
N TRP A 278 -5.54 7.94 -12.26
CA TRP A 278 -6.07 8.11 -13.60
C TRP A 278 -4.92 8.30 -14.58
N ILE A 279 -4.55 7.23 -15.28
CA ILE A 279 -3.36 7.20 -16.13
C ILE A 279 -3.79 7.37 -17.57
N LYS A 280 -3.51 8.55 -18.15
CA LYS A 280 -3.82 8.82 -19.56
C LYS A 280 -3.02 7.87 -20.46
N LYS A 281 -3.64 7.32 -21.50
CA LYS A 281 -3.00 6.32 -22.38
C LYS A 281 -1.84 6.90 -23.19
N ASP A 282 -1.82 8.22 -23.41
CA ASP A 282 -0.75 8.94 -24.10
C ASP A 282 0.47 9.23 -23.21
N SER A 283 0.35 9.10 -21.89
CA SER A 283 1.49 9.19 -20.96
C SER A 283 2.26 7.87 -20.79
N LEU A 284 1.71 6.77 -21.31
CA LEU A 284 2.36 5.46 -21.31
C LEU A 284 3.32 5.32 -22.51
N SER A 285 4.42 4.58 -22.32
CA SER A 285 5.23 4.15 -23.45
C SER A 285 4.43 3.26 -24.42
N GLU A 286 4.88 3.13 -25.67
CA GLU A 286 4.20 2.29 -26.67
C GLU A 286 4.07 0.84 -26.19
N ALA A 287 5.12 0.30 -25.56
CA ALA A 287 5.14 -1.05 -25.02
C ALA A 287 4.16 -1.21 -23.84
N GLU A 288 4.13 -0.26 -22.90
CA GLU A 288 3.17 -0.27 -21.79
C GLU A 288 1.73 -0.18 -22.28
N ARG A 289 1.46 0.70 -23.24
CA ARG A 289 0.13 0.86 -23.82
C ARG A 289 -0.33 -0.42 -24.53
N ALA A 290 0.56 -1.09 -25.26
CA ALA A 290 0.26 -2.37 -25.91
C ALA A 290 -0.02 -3.48 -24.88
N ALA A 291 0.79 -3.59 -23.83
CA ALA A 291 0.60 -4.56 -22.76
C ALA A 291 -0.69 -4.30 -21.97
N ALA A 292 -0.98 -3.02 -21.67
CA ALA A 292 -2.20 -2.58 -21.02
C ALA A 292 -3.45 -2.91 -21.86
N GLN A 293 -3.42 -2.65 -23.17
CA GLN A 293 -4.51 -2.99 -24.07
C GLN A 293 -4.76 -4.50 -24.14
N ALA A 294 -3.68 -5.29 -24.20
CA ALA A 294 -3.79 -6.75 -24.18
C ALA A 294 -4.41 -7.26 -22.87
N TYR A 295 -3.97 -6.73 -21.73
CA TYR A 295 -4.51 -7.08 -20.42
C TYR A 295 -5.98 -6.67 -20.26
N ALA A 296 -6.33 -5.43 -20.61
CA ALA A 296 -7.71 -4.94 -20.56
C ALA A 296 -8.64 -5.83 -21.40
N LYS A 297 -8.22 -6.19 -22.62
CA LYS A 297 -8.95 -7.13 -23.48
C LYS A 297 -9.09 -8.52 -22.86
N GLU A 298 -8.02 -9.06 -22.27
CA GLU A 298 -8.05 -10.35 -21.56
C GLU A 298 -9.06 -10.34 -20.40
N LYS A 299 -9.11 -9.24 -19.64
CA LYS A 299 -10.02 -9.07 -18.50
C LYS A 299 -11.43 -8.63 -18.88
N GLY A 300 -11.70 -8.40 -20.16
CA GLY A 300 -12.99 -7.89 -20.63
C GLY A 300 -13.30 -6.48 -20.14
N LEU A 301 -12.27 -5.69 -19.82
CA LEU A 301 -12.42 -4.28 -19.48
C LEU A 301 -12.67 -3.50 -20.78
N THR A 302 -13.90 -3.02 -20.94
CA THR A 302 -14.32 -2.25 -22.12
C THR A 302 -14.49 -0.79 -21.75
N PRO A 303 -14.05 0.15 -22.62
CA PRO A 303 -14.27 1.56 -22.39
C PRO A 303 -15.76 1.90 -22.31
N PRO A 304 -16.15 2.96 -21.60
CA PRO A 304 -17.52 3.44 -21.59
C PRO A 304 -18.02 3.73 -23.01
N SER A 305 -19.29 3.43 -23.29
CA SER A 305 -19.87 3.67 -24.62
C SER A 305 -19.82 5.18 -24.96
N THR A 306 -19.23 5.52 -26.10
CA THR A 306 -19.14 6.89 -26.61
C THR A 306 -20.51 7.48 -26.98
N ASP A 307 -21.54 6.64 -27.14
CA ASP A 307 -22.91 7.06 -27.52
C ASP A 307 -23.63 7.89 -26.43
N HIS A 308 -23.08 7.94 -25.22
CA HIS A 308 -23.65 8.70 -24.10
C HIS A 308 -22.91 10.00 -23.76
N GLN A 309 -21.84 10.37 -24.49
CA GLN A 309 -21.18 11.65 -24.24
C GLN A 309 -21.99 12.86 -24.74
N ASP A 310 -22.98 12.65 -25.63
CA ASP A 310 -23.82 13.71 -26.20
C ASP A 310 -25.34 13.53 -25.92
N SER A 311 -25.72 12.52 -25.14
CA SER A 311 -27.13 12.30 -24.76
C SER A 311 -27.28 12.22 -23.25
N GLY A 312 -27.67 13.34 -22.64
CA GLY A 312 -28.04 13.44 -21.23
C GLY A 312 -29.33 12.68 -20.89
N ASN A 313 -29.42 11.40 -21.24
CA ASN A 313 -30.64 10.60 -21.14
C ASN A 313 -30.48 9.20 -20.54
N THR A 314 -29.30 8.85 -20.02
CA THR A 314 -29.24 7.90 -18.91
C THR A 314 -29.41 8.76 -17.66
N GLU A 315 -30.57 8.68 -16.98
CA GLU A 315 -30.77 9.43 -15.73
C GLU A 315 -29.62 9.07 -14.77
N ALA A 316 -28.65 9.97 -14.63
CA ALA A 316 -27.62 9.84 -13.60
C ALA A 316 -28.32 9.61 -12.27
N LYS A 317 -27.86 8.63 -11.49
CA LYS A 317 -28.41 8.31 -10.17
C LYS A 317 -27.41 8.69 -9.10
N GLY A 318 -27.87 8.77 -7.84
CA GLY A 318 -26.99 8.98 -6.71
C GLY A 318 -26.22 10.30 -6.74
N ALA A 319 -24.94 10.24 -6.41
CA ALA A 319 -24.03 11.38 -6.28
C ALA A 319 -23.79 12.10 -7.61
N GLU A 320 -23.76 11.39 -8.74
CA GLU A 320 -23.63 12.01 -10.06
C GLU A 320 -24.89 12.84 -10.39
N ALA A 321 -26.07 12.32 -10.04
CA ALA A 321 -27.33 13.07 -10.17
C ALA A 321 -27.33 14.34 -9.32
N ILE A 322 -26.77 14.27 -8.12
CA ILE A 322 -26.58 15.42 -7.24
C ILE A 322 -25.67 16.43 -7.92
N TYR A 323 -24.46 16.03 -8.34
CA TYR A 323 -23.50 16.91 -9.00
C TYR A 323 -24.11 17.60 -10.24
N ASN A 324 -24.86 16.86 -11.05
CA ASN A 324 -25.50 17.39 -12.24
C ASN A 324 -26.59 18.42 -11.91
N ARG A 325 -27.44 18.19 -10.89
CA ARG A 325 -28.53 19.13 -10.54
C ARG A 325 -28.07 20.35 -9.73
N VAL A 326 -27.05 20.21 -8.88
CA VAL A 326 -26.67 21.29 -7.95
C VAL A 326 -26.10 22.47 -8.73
N LYS A 327 -26.41 23.68 -8.25
CA LYS A 327 -25.80 24.90 -8.75
C LYS A 327 -24.45 25.09 -8.09
N ALA A 328 -23.41 25.40 -8.88
CA ALA A 328 -22.10 25.79 -8.40
C ALA A 328 -22.17 26.87 -7.31
N ALA A 329 -21.61 26.59 -6.13
CA ALA A 329 -21.53 27.52 -5.01
C ALA A 329 -20.47 27.08 -3.98
N LYS A 330 -19.70 28.03 -3.43
CA LYS A 330 -18.77 27.78 -2.32
C LYS A 330 -19.53 27.60 -1.00
N LYS A 331 -20.02 26.38 -0.73
CA LYS A 331 -20.81 26.04 0.47
C LYS A 331 -19.94 25.49 1.59
N VAL A 332 -18.95 24.66 1.24
CA VAL A 332 -18.00 24.06 2.17
C VAL A 332 -16.74 24.94 2.24
N PRO A 333 -16.28 25.36 3.43
CA PRO A 333 -15.00 26.05 3.60
C PRO A 333 -13.81 25.22 3.10
N LEU A 334 -12.80 25.89 2.54
CA LEU A 334 -11.63 25.22 1.94
C LEU A 334 -10.87 24.30 2.92
N ASP A 335 -10.70 24.74 4.16
CA ASP A 335 -10.06 23.98 5.24
C ASP A 335 -10.88 22.76 5.71
N ARG A 336 -12.12 22.65 5.21
CA ARG A 336 -13.05 21.54 5.49
C ARG A 336 -13.30 20.67 4.27
N MET A 337 -12.74 21.01 3.10
CA MET A 337 -12.86 20.20 1.89
C MET A 337 -12.07 18.89 2.06
N PRO A 338 -12.74 17.72 1.98
CA PRO A 338 -12.05 16.45 2.11
C PRO A 338 -11.42 16.01 0.78
N TYR A 339 -10.47 15.08 0.85
CA TYR A 339 -9.91 14.33 -0.27
C TYR A 339 -9.35 15.16 -1.43
N ASN A 340 -8.94 16.41 -1.16
CA ASN A 340 -8.39 17.31 -2.17
C ASN A 340 -9.37 17.66 -3.31
N LEU A 341 -10.68 17.48 -3.08
CA LEU A 341 -11.75 17.69 -4.06
C LEU A 341 -11.87 19.12 -4.58
N GLN A 342 -11.32 20.10 -3.87
CA GLN A 342 -11.24 21.49 -4.31
C GLN A 342 -10.31 21.68 -5.52
N TYR A 343 -9.43 20.71 -5.80
CA TYR A 343 -8.49 20.75 -6.91
C TYR A 343 -8.95 20.00 -8.15
N THR A 344 -10.16 19.42 -8.14
CA THR A 344 -10.74 18.72 -9.30
C THR A 344 -10.69 19.62 -10.54
N VAL A 345 -10.14 19.09 -11.63
CA VAL A 345 -10.00 19.82 -12.90
C VAL A 345 -11.00 19.40 -13.94
N GLU A 346 -11.51 18.17 -13.83
CA GLU A 346 -12.37 17.58 -14.83
C GLU A 346 -13.32 16.59 -14.16
N VAL A 347 -14.53 16.47 -14.72
CA VAL A 347 -15.46 15.37 -14.42
C VAL A 347 -15.60 14.54 -15.69
N LYS A 348 -15.24 13.26 -15.60
CA LYS A 348 -15.19 12.36 -16.75
C LYS A 348 -15.58 10.95 -16.36
N ASN A 349 -16.47 10.33 -17.15
CA ASN A 349 -16.97 8.97 -16.92
C ASN A 349 -17.40 8.72 -15.45
N GLY A 350 -18.21 9.62 -14.89
CA GLY A 350 -18.65 9.53 -13.50
C GLY A 350 -17.54 9.69 -12.45
N SER A 351 -16.37 10.23 -12.83
CA SER A 351 -15.21 10.41 -11.95
C SER A 351 -14.80 11.88 -11.84
N LEU A 352 -14.43 12.30 -10.64
CA LEU A 352 -13.76 13.56 -10.36
C LEU A 352 -12.25 13.36 -10.55
N ILE A 353 -11.62 14.09 -11.46
CA ILE A 353 -10.19 13.95 -11.80
C ILE A 353 -9.39 15.03 -11.09
N ILE A 354 -8.42 14.62 -10.28
CA ILE A 354 -7.69 15.48 -9.35
C ILE A 354 -6.19 15.39 -9.65
N PRO A 355 -5.54 16.44 -10.16
CA PRO A 355 -4.12 16.43 -10.47
C PRO A 355 -3.29 16.58 -9.19
N HIS A 356 -2.17 15.88 -9.14
CA HIS A 356 -1.20 15.91 -8.05
C HIS A 356 0.20 15.70 -8.64
N TYR A 357 0.99 16.78 -8.63
CA TYR A 357 2.31 16.87 -9.27
C TYR A 357 2.32 16.26 -10.67
N ASP A 358 2.95 15.09 -10.86
CA ASP A 358 3.16 14.44 -12.16
C ASP A 358 2.05 13.46 -12.56
N HIS A 359 1.01 13.29 -11.76
CA HIS A 359 -0.07 12.33 -12.02
C HIS A 359 -1.47 12.85 -11.66
N TYR A 360 -2.47 12.00 -11.87
CA TYR A 360 -3.85 12.27 -11.48
C TYR A 360 -4.36 11.17 -10.57
N HIS A 361 -5.12 11.58 -9.56
CA HIS A 361 -6.04 10.72 -8.82
C HIS A 361 -7.44 10.82 -9.40
N ASN A 362 -8.29 9.88 -9.02
CA ASN A 362 -9.72 9.94 -9.32
C ASN A 362 -10.57 9.55 -8.12
N ILE A 363 -11.77 10.13 -8.04
CA ILE A 363 -12.84 9.71 -7.13
C ILE A 363 -14.12 9.51 -7.93
N LYS A 364 -14.63 8.27 -7.99
CA LYS A 364 -15.90 7.97 -8.67
C LYS A 364 -17.08 8.49 -7.86
N PHE A 365 -18.11 9.04 -8.52
CA PHE A 365 -19.36 9.42 -7.86
C PHE A 365 -20.01 8.24 -7.15
N GLU A 366 -19.98 7.05 -7.75
CA GLU A 366 -20.48 5.81 -7.17
C GLU A 366 -19.87 5.51 -5.79
N TRP A 367 -18.62 5.93 -5.53
CA TRP A 367 -17.98 5.73 -4.23
C TRP A 367 -18.61 6.57 -3.11
N PHE A 368 -19.28 7.67 -3.42
CA PHE A 368 -20.12 8.38 -2.45
C PHE A 368 -21.43 7.64 -2.21
N ASP A 369 -22.04 7.07 -3.25
CA ASP A 369 -23.28 6.28 -3.14
C ASP A 369 -23.08 5.00 -2.33
N GLU A 370 -21.89 4.41 -2.44
CA GLU A 370 -21.47 3.27 -1.65
C GLU A 370 -21.06 3.65 -0.20
N GLY A 371 -20.93 4.94 0.12
CA GLY A 371 -20.45 5.40 1.43
C GLY A 371 -18.97 5.05 1.68
N LEU A 372 -18.13 5.08 0.65
CA LEU A 372 -16.67 5.08 0.79
C LEU A 372 -16.13 6.50 0.98
N TYR A 373 -16.85 7.49 0.44
CA TYR A 373 -16.55 8.91 0.56
C TYR A 373 -17.77 9.64 1.10
N GLU A 374 -17.55 10.61 1.98
CA GLU A 374 -18.62 11.32 2.65
C GLU A 374 -18.38 12.84 2.66
N ALA A 375 -19.46 13.59 2.82
CA ALA A 375 -19.37 15.01 3.07
C ALA A 375 -18.74 15.28 4.45
N PRO A 376 -17.98 16.37 4.62
CA PRO A 376 -17.41 16.70 5.92
C PRO A 376 -18.51 16.96 6.93
N LYS A 377 -18.28 16.59 8.20
CA LYS A 377 -19.27 16.73 9.28
C LYS A 377 -19.90 18.12 9.31
N GLY A 378 -21.24 18.16 9.25
CA GLY A 378 -22.02 19.40 9.26
C GLY A 378 -22.41 19.92 7.87
N TYR A 379 -21.99 19.25 6.80
CA TYR A 379 -22.38 19.57 5.42
C TYR A 379 -23.05 18.37 4.77
N THR A 380 -23.94 18.65 3.81
CA THR A 380 -24.55 17.60 2.99
C THR A 380 -23.67 17.23 1.80
N LEU A 381 -23.93 16.09 1.16
CA LEU A 381 -23.28 15.74 -0.10
C LEU A 381 -23.59 16.78 -1.19
N GLU A 382 -24.77 17.40 -1.16
CA GLU A 382 -25.12 18.49 -2.09
C GLU A 382 -24.23 19.72 -1.88
N ASP A 383 -23.95 20.11 -0.63
CA ASP A 383 -23.06 21.23 -0.32
C ASP A 383 -21.63 20.96 -0.80
N LEU A 384 -21.12 19.75 -0.57
CA LEU A 384 -19.80 19.34 -1.03
C LEU A 384 -19.72 19.39 -2.55
N LEU A 385 -20.64 18.71 -3.25
CA LEU A 385 -20.62 18.63 -4.71
C LEU A 385 -20.90 19.98 -5.38
N ALA A 386 -21.70 20.86 -4.78
CA ALA A 386 -21.88 22.24 -5.24
C ALA A 386 -20.57 23.04 -5.16
N THR A 387 -19.76 22.78 -4.12
CA THR A 387 -18.45 23.43 -3.93
C THR A 387 -17.42 22.90 -4.92
N VAL A 388 -17.38 21.57 -5.13
CA VAL A 388 -16.53 20.95 -6.18
C VAL A 388 -16.88 21.52 -7.55
N LYS A 389 -18.18 21.53 -7.90
CA LYS A 389 -18.66 22.06 -9.19
C LYS A 389 -18.28 23.51 -9.40
N TYR A 390 -18.31 24.33 -8.34
CA TYR A 390 -17.86 25.72 -8.42
C TYR A 390 -16.41 25.80 -8.91
N TYR A 391 -15.50 25.03 -8.32
CA TYR A 391 -14.08 25.08 -8.68
C TYR A 391 -13.77 24.48 -10.06
N VAL A 392 -14.56 23.49 -10.50
CA VAL A 392 -14.49 22.97 -11.88
C VAL A 392 -14.94 24.03 -12.89
N GLU A 393 -16.04 24.74 -12.62
CA GLU A 393 -16.57 25.77 -13.53
C GLU A 393 -15.80 27.10 -13.47
N HIS A 394 -15.05 27.36 -12.39
CA HIS A 394 -14.28 28.59 -12.17
C HIS A 394 -12.79 28.27 -11.94
N PRO A 395 -12.07 27.79 -12.97
CA PRO A 395 -10.71 27.30 -12.81
C PRO A 395 -9.73 28.37 -12.30
N ASN A 396 -9.96 29.65 -12.63
CA ASN A 396 -9.16 30.78 -12.13
C ASN A 396 -9.33 31.04 -10.63
N GLU A 397 -10.36 30.47 -10.00
CA GLU A 397 -10.63 30.58 -8.56
C GLU A 397 -10.27 29.30 -7.80
N ARG A 398 -9.72 28.28 -8.47
CA ARG A 398 -9.20 27.09 -7.79
C ARG A 398 -8.13 27.51 -6.77
N PRO A 399 -8.18 26.99 -5.54
CA PRO A 399 -7.25 27.38 -4.50
C PRO A 399 -5.82 27.00 -4.88
N HIS A 400 -4.85 27.74 -4.34
CA HIS A 400 -3.45 27.38 -4.46
C HIS A 400 -3.09 26.24 -3.50
N SER A 401 -2.24 25.34 -3.96
CA SER A 401 -1.62 24.30 -3.14
C SER A 401 -0.10 24.48 -3.14
N ASP A 402 0.53 24.32 -1.98
CA ASP A 402 1.99 24.22 -1.86
C ASP A 402 2.48 22.76 -1.92
N ASN A 403 1.56 21.80 -2.03
CA ASN A 403 1.84 20.36 -1.99
C ASN A 403 1.40 19.67 -3.30
N GLY A 404 1.70 20.33 -4.42
CA GLY A 404 1.57 19.80 -5.79
C GLY A 404 0.16 19.49 -6.31
N PHE A 405 -0.90 19.63 -5.50
CA PHE A 405 -2.27 19.55 -6.00
C PHE A 405 -2.64 20.77 -6.86
N GLY A 406 -3.59 20.59 -7.77
CA GLY A 406 -4.20 21.72 -8.49
C GLY A 406 -3.18 22.52 -9.29
N ASN A 407 -3.08 23.83 -9.06
CA ASN A 407 -2.20 24.72 -9.83
C ASN A 407 -0.69 24.52 -9.62
N ALA A 408 -0.31 23.70 -8.64
CA ALA A 408 1.08 23.28 -8.43
C ALA A 408 1.41 21.94 -9.11
N SER A 409 0.45 21.33 -9.81
CA SER A 409 0.68 20.15 -10.62
C SER A 409 1.22 20.52 -12.00
N ASP A 410 1.99 19.60 -12.60
CA ASP A 410 2.52 19.71 -13.96
C ASP A 410 1.43 19.64 -15.06
N HIS A 411 0.18 19.42 -14.64
CA HIS A 411 -0.98 19.16 -15.49
C HIS A 411 -1.97 20.33 -15.62
N VAL A 412 -1.78 21.44 -14.90
CA VAL A 412 -2.76 22.55 -14.77
C VAL A 412 -2.29 23.86 -15.37
#